data_AF-A0A7C4U112-F1
#
_entry.id   AF-A0A7C4U112-F1
#
_cell.length_a   1.000
_cell.length_b   1.000
_cell.length_c   1.000
_cell.angle_alpha   90.00
_cell.angle_beta   90.00
_cell.angle_gamma   90.00
#
_symmetry.space_group_name_H-M   'P 1'
#
loop_
_entity.id
_entity.type
_entity.pdbx_description
1 polymer ?
#
loop_
_entity_poly.entity_id
_entity_poly.type
_entity_poly.pdbx_seq_one_letter_code
_entity_poly.pdbx_strand_id
1 'polypeptide(L)'
;MITLQCLLEFRTNQDREVLLDLMRRFSSGERYAYQRLLEGQERKELKKDIPRLFNINTRYSDDAIFLANSVISLCNKRGQNPKKTIFGSRKIFEKLNKNHLNGYRREELKTKWRESRQGNLYSRGDKS
;
A
#
# COMPACT_ATOMS: atom_id res chain seq x y z
N MET A 1 -22.35 -5.07 12.23
CA MET A 1 -21.60 -4.81 10.98
C MET A 1 -21.33 -6.15 10.32
N ILE A 2 -22.00 -6.43 9.21
CA ILE A 2 -21.81 -7.69 8.48
C ILE A 2 -20.57 -7.53 7.60
N THR A 3 -19.60 -8.43 7.72
CA THR A 3 -18.44 -8.48 6.82
C THR A 3 -18.66 -9.61 5.84
N LEU A 4 -18.65 -9.28 4.55
CA LEU A 4 -18.70 -10.27 3.48
C LEU A 4 -17.30 -10.45 2.89
N GLN A 5 -16.88 -11.70 2.73
CA GLN A 5 -15.64 -12.05 2.04
C GLN A 5 -16.00 -12.84 0.79
N CYS A 6 -15.56 -12.34 -0.35
CA CYS A 6 -15.82 -12.96 -1.65
C CYS A 6 -14.51 -13.14 -2.40
N LEU A 7 -14.44 -14.19 -3.22
CA LEU A 7 -13.36 -14.33 -4.19
C LEU A 7 -13.67 -13.45 -5.40
N LEU A 8 -12.63 -12.82 -5.94
CA LEU A 8 -12.74 -12.06 -7.18
C LEU A 8 -12.47 -13.00 -8.36
N GLU A 9 -13.44 -13.14 -9.24
CA GLU A 9 -13.32 -13.91 -10.47
C GLU A 9 -12.97 -12.99 -11.64
N PHE A 10 -12.02 -13.42 -12.47
CA PHE A 10 -11.61 -12.71 -13.67
C PHE A 10 -12.09 -13.47 -14.89
N ARG A 11 -12.80 -12.78 -15.80
CA ARG A 11 -13.23 -13.36 -17.08
C ARG A 11 -12.07 -13.50 -18.06
N THR A 12 -11.12 -12.57 -18.00
CA THR A 12 -9.95 -12.52 -18.87
C THR A 12 -8.66 -12.29 -18.09
N ASN A 13 -7.53 -12.67 -18.69
CA ASN A 13 -6.22 -12.35 -18.11
C ASN A 13 -5.96 -10.83 -18.14
N GLN A 14 -6.49 -10.09 -19.11
CA GLN A 14 -6.37 -8.63 -19.16
C GLN A 14 -7.01 -7.96 -17.94
N ASP A 15 -8.19 -8.42 -17.51
CA ASP A 15 -8.86 -7.86 -16.32
C ASP A 15 -8.00 -8.01 -15.06
N ARG A 16 -7.33 -9.16 -14.94
CA ARG A 16 -6.40 -9.44 -13.84
C ARG A 16 -5.20 -8.50 -13.89
N GLU A 17 -4.61 -8.28 -15.06
CA GLU A 17 -3.47 -7.37 -15.23
C GLU A 17 -3.84 -5.92 -14.91
N VAL A 18 -5.01 -5.47 -15.36
CA VAL A 18 -5.54 -4.13 -15.06
C VAL A 18 -5.71 -3.93 -13.55
N LEU A 19 -6.27 -4.93 -12.85
CA LEU A 19 -6.41 -4.86 -11.40
C LEU A 19 -5.05 -4.84 -10.69
N LEU A 20 -4.12 -5.73 -11.06
CA LEU A 20 -2.80 -5.78 -10.44
C LEU A 20 -2.05 -4.46 -10.62
N ASP A 21 -2.16 -3.84 -11.79
CA ASP A 21 -1.58 -2.53 -12.03
C ASP A 21 -2.26 -1.43 -11.21
N LEU A 22 -3.58 -1.47 -11.04
CA LEU A 22 -4.31 -0.56 -10.15
C LEU A 22 -3.88 -0.73 -8.68
N MET A 23 -3.77 -1.95 -8.17
CA MET A 23 -3.30 -2.25 -6.80
C MET A 23 -1.86 -1.74 -6.60
N ARG A 24 -0.99 -1.94 -7.59
CA ARG A 24 0.40 -1.46 -7.59
C ARG A 24 0.46 0.07 -7.52
N ARG A 25 -0.34 0.77 -8.34
CA ARG A 25 -0.44 2.24 -8.34
C ARG A 25 -1.01 2.77 -7.03
N PHE A 26 -2.11 2.20 -6.55
CA PHE A 26 -2.73 2.52 -5.26
C PHE A 26 -1.72 2.40 -4.11
N SER A 27 -1.04 1.27 -4.01
CA SER A 27 -0.06 1.02 -2.95
C SER A 27 1.15 1.97 -3.03
N SER A 28 1.49 2.44 -4.24
CA SER A 28 2.52 3.45 -4.44
C SER A 28 2.05 4.84 -3.98
N GLY A 29 0.80 5.19 -4.26
CA GLY A 29 0.13 6.39 -3.75
C GLY A 29 0.04 6.41 -2.22
N GLU A 30 -0.27 5.28 -1.58
CA GLU A 30 -0.30 5.15 -0.11
C GLU A 30 1.07 5.43 0.52
N ARG A 31 2.14 4.82 -0.03
CA ARG A 31 3.51 5.05 0.45
C ARG A 31 3.97 6.49 0.23
N TYR A 32 3.62 7.06 -0.92
CA TYR A 32 3.90 8.47 -1.21
C TYR A 32 3.20 9.37 -0.19
N ALA A 33 1.89 9.17 0.02
CA ALA A 33 1.12 9.89 1.02
C ALA A 33 1.74 9.76 2.40
N TYR A 34 2.12 8.55 2.81
CA TYR A 34 2.75 8.28 4.11
C TYR A 34 4.00 9.13 4.31
N GLN A 35 4.91 9.12 3.33
CA GLN A 35 6.16 9.89 3.42
C GLN A 35 5.88 11.39 3.51
N ARG A 36 5.00 11.91 2.66
CA ARG A 36 4.65 13.34 2.63
C ARG A 36 3.92 13.80 3.90
N LEU A 37 3.05 12.97 4.47
CA LEU A 37 2.40 13.24 5.75
C LEU A 37 3.42 13.36 6.89
N LEU A 38 4.49 12.54 6.88
CA LEU A 38 5.58 12.68 7.85
C LEU A 38 6.43 13.93 7.65
N GLU A 39 6.44 14.49 6.44
CA GLU A 39 7.09 15.76 6.10
C GLU A 39 6.18 16.97 6.40
N GLY A 40 4.94 16.74 6.86
CA GLY A 40 3.98 17.79 7.21
C GLY A 40 3.09 18.27 6.08
N GLN A 41 3.09 17.58 4.92
CA GLN A 41 2.24 17.96 3.80
C GLN A 41 0.75 17.75 4.11
N GLU A 42 -0.10 18.69 3.69
CA GLU A 42 -1.54 18.62 3.95
C GLU A 42 -2.27 17.63 3.03
N ARG A 43 -3.34 17.01 3.56
CA ARG A 43 -4.23 16.11 2.80
C ARG A 43 -4.75 16.74 1.49
N LYS A 44 -5.05 18.05 1.50
CA LYS A 44 -5.62 18.75 0.33
C LYS A 44 -4.65 18.77 -0.86
N GLU A 45 -3.36 18.90 -0.60
CA GLU A 45 -2.33 18.87 -1.62
C GLU A 45 -2.10 17.45 -2.14
N LEU A 46 -2.01 16.49 -1.23
CA LEU A 46 -1.86 15.07 -1.58
C LEU A 46 -3.00 14.57 -2.46
N LYS A 47 -4.23 15.03 -2.21
CA LYS A 47 -5.40 14.68 -3.02
C LYS A 47 -5.31 15.21 -4.46
N LYS A 48 -4.51 16.25 -4.71
CA LYS A 48 -4.22 16.77 -6.06
C LYS A 48 -3.03 16.05 -6.69
N ASP A 49 -1.99 15.75 -5.91
CA ASP A 49 -0.74 15.19 -6.41
C ASP A 49 -0.86 13.70 -6.78
N ILE A 50 -1.48 12.90 -5.91
CA ILE A 50 -1.54 11.44 -6.06
C ILE A 50 -2.24 11.02 -7.37
N PRO A 51 -3.41 11.57 -7.75
CA PRO A 51 -4.03 11.25 -9.04
C PRO A 51 -3.11 11.55 -10.23
N ARG A 52 -2.37 12.67 -10.18
CA ARG A 52 -1.48 13.11 -11.25
C ARG A 52 -0.25 12.22 -11.38
N LEU A 53 0.37 11.86 -10.24
CA LEU A 53 1.60 11.07 -10.20
C LEU A 53 1.37 9.59 -10.49
N PHE A 54 0.28 9.02 -9.95
CA PHE A 54 0.03 7.58 -9.99
C PHE A 54 -1.09 7.20 -10.94
N ASN A 55 -1.75 8.15 -11.61
CA ASN A 55 -2.87 7.90 -12.53
C ASN A 55 -3.95 7.03 -11.89
N ILE A 56 -4.44 7.43 -10.71
CA ILE A 56 -5.54 6.76 -10.01
C ILE A 56 -6.69 7.73 -9.74
N ASN A 57 -7.90 7.20 -9.57
CA ASN A 57 -9.08 8.00 -9.25
C ASN A 57 -8.87 8.81 -7.95
N THR A 58 -9.47 9.99 -7.87
CA THR A 58 -9.42 10.87 -6.69
C THR A 58 -10.02 10.22 -5.44
N ARG A 59 -11.02 9.32 -5.58
CA ARG A 59 -11.55 8.50 -4.49
C ARG A 59 -10.47 7.59 -3.91
N TYR A 60 -9.82 6.79 -4.76
CA TYR A 60 -8.71 5.92 -4.34
C TYR A 60 -7.53 6.72 -3.77
N SER A 61 -7.29 7.92 -4.28
CA SER A 61 -6.25 8.81 -3.73
C SER A 61 -6.57 9.23 -2.30
N ASP A 62 -7.83 9.56 -2.03
CA ASP A 62 -8.29 9.92 -0.68
C ASP A 62 -8.16 8.73 0.28
N ASP A 63 -8.54 7.55 -0.18
CA ASP A 63 -8.46 6.30 0.56
C ASP A 63 -7.01 5.90 0.86
N ALA A 64 -6.08 6.12 -0.08
CA ALA A 64 -4.66 5.92 0.12
C ALA A 64 -4.10 6.87 1.20
N ILE A 65 -4.52 8.15 1.19
CA ILE A 65 -4.15 9.12 2.23
C ILE A 65 -4.73 8.70 3.60
N PHE A 66 -5.95 8.18 3.62
CA PHE A 66 -6.59 7.69 4.84
C PHE A 66 -5.86 6.49 5.44
N LEU A 67 -5.48 5.50 4.62
CA LEU A 67 -4.69 4.37 5.08
C LEU A 67 -3.33 4.82 5.61
N ALA A 68 -2.63 5.70 4.89
CA ALA A 68 -1.35 6.23 5.33
C ALA A 68 -1.46 6.91 6.71
N ASN A 69 -2.46 7.77 6.92
CA ASN A 69 -2.72 8.40 8.23
C ASN A 69 -3.07 7.38 9.31
N SER A 70 -3.83 6.34 8.97
CA SER A 70 -4.19 5.26 9.88
C SER A 70 -2.94 4.51 10.37
N VAL A 71 -1.99 4.24 9.47
CA VAL A 71 -0.71 3.61 9.81
C VAL A 71 0.11 4.51 10.73
N ILE A 72 0.25 5.80 10.41
CA ILE A 72 0.96 6.78 11.26
C ILE A 72 0.33 6.82 12.65
N SER A 73 -1.00 6.92 12.72
CA SER A 73 -1.75 6.96 13.97
C SER A 73 -1.54 5.69 14.81
N LEU A 74 -1.52 4.52 14.17
CA LEU A 74 -1.24 3.25 14.83
C LEU A 74 0.19 3.16 15.36
N CYS A 75 1.18 3.63 14.59
CA CYS A 75 2.57 3.71 15.04
C CYS A 75 2.68 4.59 16.30
N ASN A 76 2.09 5.78 16.27
CA ASN A 76 2.09 6.71 17.40
C ASN A 76 1.42 6.11 18.64
N LYS A 77 0.25 5.48 18.49
CA LYS A 77 -0.46 4.79 19.59
C LYS A 77 0.35 3.67 20.22
N ARG A 78 1.20 3.00 19.44
CA ARG A 78 2.09 1.92 19.91
C ARG A 78 3.43 2.42 20.45
N GLY A 79 3.65 3.75 20.53
CA GLY A 79 4.94 4.33 20.89
C GLY A 79 6.07 3.99 19.90
N GLN A 80 5.73 3.59 18.68
CA GLN A 80 6.69 3.23 17.64
C GLN A 80 7.05 4.48 16.81
N ASN A 81 8.29 4.58 16.37
CA ASN A 81 8.72 5.66 15.50
C ASN A 81 8.19 5.45 14.07
N PRO A 82 7.27 6.30 13.56
CA PRO A 82 6.70 6.14 12.22
C PRO A 82 7.75 6.32 11.11
N LYS A 83 8.84 7.06 11.34
CA LYS A 83 9.94 7.18 10.37
C LYS A 83 10.69 5.87 10.12
N LYS A 84 10.53 4.86 10.99
CA LYS A 84 11.16 3.53 10.87
C LYS A 84 10.18 2.45 10.39
N THR A 85 9.03 2.84 9.85
CA THR A 85 8.03 1.90 9.33
C THR A 85 8.51 1.25 8.04
N ILE A 86 8.32 -0.07 7.95
CA ILE A 86 8.70 -0.86 6.77
C ILE A 86 7.43 -1.44 6.14
N PHE A 87 7.14 -1.00 4.91
CA PHE A 87 6.05 -1.55 4.10
C PHE A 87 6.40 -2.96 3.59
N GLY A 88 5.39 -3.84 3.56
CA GLY A 88 5.55 -5.21 3.06
C GLY A 88 6.11 -6.22 4.06
N SER A 89 5.90 -6.00 5.36
CA SER A 89 6.41 -6.84 6.47
C SER A 89 7.90 -6.68 6.76
N ARG A 90 8.18 -6.17 7.97
CA ARG A 90 9.52 -6.08 8.55
C ARG A 90 10.22 -7.44 8.62
N LYS A 91 9.50 -8.51 8.96
CA LYS A 91 10.06 -9.87 9.04
C LYS A 91 10.59 -10.37 7.69
N ILE A 92 9.92 -10.04 6.59
CA ILE A 92 10.36 -10.41 5.25
C ILE A 92 11.57 -9.57 4.85
N PHE A 93 11.52 -8.26 5.11
CA PHE A 93 12.63 -7.34 4.85
C PHE A 93 13.92 -7.75 5.58
N GLU A 94 13.83 -8.06 6.88
CA GLU A 94 14.97 -8.49 7.69
C GLU A 94 15.55 -9.83 7.20
N LYS A 95 14.71 -10.75 6.72
CA LYS A 95 15.19 -11.96 6.04
C LYS A 95 15.95 -11.60 4.76
N LEU A 96 15.40 -10.76 3.90
CA LEU A 96 16.04 -10.34 2.64
C LEU A 96 17.40 -9.65 2.84
N ASN A 97 17.59 -8.99 3.99
CA ASN A 97 18.85 -8.33 4.34
C ASN A 97 19.97 -9.30 4.77
N LYS A 98 19.69 -10.61 4.92
CA LYS A 98 20.70 -11.61 5.27
C LYS A 98 21.51 -12.03 4.04
N ASN A 99 22.84 -12.00 4.17
CA ASN A 99 23.78 -12.27 3.08
C ASN A 99 23.90 -13.75 2.67
N HIS A 100 23.40 -14.69 3.49
CA HIS A 100 23.48 -16.13 3.20
C HIS A 100 22.29 -16.68 2.41
N LEU A 101 21.27 -15.87 2.11
CA LEU A 101 20.13 -16.29 1.31
C LEU A 101 20.42 -16.08 -0.16
N ASN A 102 20.69 -17.18 -0.87
CA ASN A 102 21.05 -17.19 -2.29
C ASN A 102 20.06 -18.02 -3.12
N GLY A 103 20.07 -17.75 -4.43
CA GLY A 103 19.31 -18.49 -5.43
C GLY A 103 17.78 -18.40 -5.24
N TYR A 104 17.11 -19.53 -5.50
CA TYR A 104 15.65 -19.63 -5.56
C TYR A 104 14.94 -19.08 -4.30
N ARG A 105 15.45 -19.40 -3.11
CA ARG A 105 14.85 -18.95 -1.84
C ARG A 105 14.85 -17.42 -1.69
N ARG A 106 15.86 -16.74 -2.25
CA ARG A 106 15.94 -15.26 -2.22
C ARG A 106 14.89 -14.66 -3.16
N GLU A 107 14.74 -15.23 -4.36
CA GLU A 107 13.75 -14.75 -5.34
C GLU A 107 12.32 -14.95 -4.85
N GLU A 108 12.01 -16.09 -4.23
CA GLU A 108 10.70 -16.32 -3.62
C GLU A 108 10.37 -15.27 -2.53
N LEU A 109 11.35 -14.94 -1.67
CA LEU A 109 11.18 -13.89 -0.66
C LEU A 109 11.02 -12.50 -1.28
N LYS A 110 11.72 -12.19 -2.37
CA LYS A 110 11.54 -10.92 -3.11
C LYS A 110 10.14 -10.82 -3.68
N THR A 111 9.62 -11.90 -4.28
CA THR A 111 8.26 -11.96 -4.81
C THR A 111 7.24 -11.75 -3.69
N LYS A 112 7.36 -12.49 -2.58
CA LYS A 112 6.50 -12.32 -1.39
C LYS A 112 6.55 -10.89 -0.84
N TRP A 113 7.73 -10.29 -0.78
CA TRP A 113 7.90 -8.91 -0.32
C TRP A 113 7.25 -7.90 -1.28
N ARG A 114 7.39 -8.12 -2.60
CA ARG A 114 6.75 -7.29 -3.62
C ARG A 114 5.24 -7.37 -3.53
N GLU A 115 4.67 -8.57 -3.46
CA GLU A 115 3.23 -8.81 -3.33
C GLU A 115 2.67 -8.19 -2.05
N SER A 116 3.36 -8.36 -0.92
CA SER A 116 2.97 -7.72 0.35
C SER A 116 2.97 -6.19 0.30
N ARG A 117 3.71 -5.57 -0.63
CA ARG A 117 3.76 -4.11 -0.80
C ARG A 117 2.78 -3.59 -1.86
N GLN A 118 2.27 -4.43 -2.75
CA GLN A 118 1.57 -3.98 -3.96
C GLN A 118 0.23 -4.66 -4.19
N GLY A 119 -0.13 -5.66 -3.37
CA GLY A 119 -1.32 -6.48 -3.54
C GLY A 119 -2.56 -5.99 -2.80
N ASN A 120 -2.65 -4.70 -2.47
CA ASN A 120 -3.81 -4.14 -1.80
C ASN A 120 -4.48 -3.04 -2.64
N LEU A 121 -5.81 -3.00 -2.59
CA LEU A 121 -6.64 -1.91 -3.07
C LEU A 121 -7.75 -1.71 -2.04
N TYR A 122 -7.89 -0.50 -1.54
CA TYR A 122 -8.88 -0.18 -0.53
C TYR A 122 -9.77 0.96 -1.04
N SER A 123 -11.06 0.84 -0.77
CA SER A 123 -11.97 1.97 -0.86
C SER A 123 -13.07 1.85 0.17
N ARG A 124 -13.52 3.00 0.66
CA ARG A 124 -14.63 3.10 1.60
C ARG A 124 -15.72 3.98 1.01
N GLY A 125 -16.97 3.63 1.31
CA GLY A 125 -18.07 4.56 1.11
C GLY A 125 -18.03 5.62 2.19
N ASP A 126 -18.02 6.89 1.80
CA ASP A 126 -18.29 7.98 2.72
C ASP A 126 -19.81 8.09 2.92
N LYS A 127 -20.26 8.34 4.15
CA LYS A 127 -21.66 8.72 4.37
C LYS A 127 -21.86 10.11 3.79
N SER A 128 -22.82 10.24 2.86
CA SER A 128 -23.34 11.51 2.39
C SER A 128 -23.96 12.31 3.52
#